data_AF-A0A2K3NMZ8-F1
#
_entry.id   AF-A0A2K3NMZ8-F1
#
_cell.length_a   1.000
_cell.length_b   1.000
_cell.length_c   1.000
_cell.angle_alpha   90.00
_cell.angle_beta   90.00
_cell.angle_gamma   90.00
#
_symmetry.space_group_name_H-M   'P 1'
#
loop_
_entity.id
_entity.type
_entity.pdbx_description
1 polymer ?
#
loop_
_entity_poly.entity_id
_entity_poly.type
_entity_poly.pdbx_seq_one_letter_code
_entity_poly.pdbx_strand_id
1 'polypeptide(L)'
;MTKKDDKRNDKHDEKKKLMIAKKNKKRNVSRLGGSGRSLNVFANAKSNNNQYNPALIKKQRELYKNAKNVNKYKKMLKRQNLQNEEELMLQPKPQNVDLSENLNETEGDKDKNERRKPRKKDSAFSLEELYKKKHEEKEKERMEREAIFKEKKEQREKAEARRKTLREQMFKKTRKGQPVMKYRIEHLLETIQGSAGNKS
;
A
#
# COMPACT_ATOMS: atom_id res chain seq x y z
N MET A 1 60.31 -25.96 -35.90
CA MET A 1 59.73 -25.59 -34.59
C MET A 1 59.50 -24.08 -34.64
N THR A 2 58.34 -23.48 -34.46
CA THR A 2 57.32 -23.56 -33.40
C THR A 2 55.97 -22.99 -33.92
N LYS A 3 54.83 -23.57 -33.52
CA LYS A 3 53.49 -22.96 -33.64
C LYS A 3 52.79 -23.16 -32.30
N LYS A 4 52.68 -22.12 -31.46
CA LYS A 4 51.99 -22.26 -30.16
C LYS A 4 51.57 -20.96 -29.46
N ASP A 5 51.09 -19.92 -30.16
CA ASP A 5 50.64 -18.70 -29.45
C ASP A 5 49.22 -18.18 -29.72
N ASP A 6 48.42 -18.78 -30.60
CA ASP A 6 47.09 -18.22 -30.92
C ASP A 6 45.94 -18.62 -29.97
N LYS A 7 46.13 -19.61 -29.07
CA LYS A 7 45.01 -20.16 -28.27
C LYS A 7 44.64 -19.40 -27.00
N ARG A 8 45.35 -18.31 -26.65
CA ARG A 8 45.14 -17.58 -25.38
C ARG A 8 44.13 -16.42 -25.48
N ASN A 9 43.92 -15.85 -26.68
CA ASN A 9 43.01 -14.72 -26.87
C ASN A 9 41.53 -15.12 -26.97
N ASP A 10 41.22 -16.29 -27.55
CA ASP A 10 39.82 -16.73 -27.74
C ASP A 10 39.05 -16.92 -26.43
N LYS A 11 39.69 -17.45 -25.37
CA LYS A 11 39.02 -17.69 -24.08
C LYS A 11 38.60 -16.40 -23.38
N HIS A 12 39.34 -15.32 -23.56
CA HIS A 12 39.04 -14.04 -22.93
C HIS A 12 37.88 -13.33 -23.63
N ASP A 13 37.84 -13.42 -24.96
CA ASP A 13 36.77 -12.85 -25.77
C ASP A 13 35.48 -13.65 -25.66
N GLU A 14 35.52 -14.97 -25.55
CA GLU A 14 34.35 -15.78 -25.22
C GLU A 14 33.79 -15.44 -23.84
N LYS A 15 34.65 -15.27 -22.82
CA LYS A 15 34.24 -14.89 -21.46
C LYS A 15 33.60 -13.50 -21.44
N LYS A 16 34.16 -12.53 -22.18
CA LYS A 16 33.57 -11.20 -22.37
C LYS A 16 32.23 -11.27 -23.11
N LYS A 17 32.12 -12.03 -24.20
CA LYS A 17 30.86 -12.25 -24.94
C LYS A 17 29.79 -12.88 -24.04
N LEU A 18 30.15 -13.87 -23.21
CA LEU A 18 29.24 -14.49 -22.23
C LEU A 18 28.79 -13.50 -21.14
N MET A 19 29.68 -12.63 -20.65
CA MET A 19 29.33 -11.59 -19.68
C MET A 19 28.40 -10.52 -20.29
N ILE A 20 28.68 -10.08 -21.53
CA ILE A 20 27.85 -9.11 -22.26
C ILE A 20 26.46 -9.71 -22.56
N ALA A 21 26.40 -10.96 -23.01
CA ALA A 21 25.15 -11.69 -23.22
C ALA A 21 24.34 -11.85 -21.92
N LYS A 22 24.99 -12.17 -20.79
CA LYS A 22 24.35 -12.20 -19.46
C LYS A 22 23.85 -10.82 -19.03
N LYS A 23 24.59 -9.74 -19.29
CA LYS A 23 24.22 -8.35 -18.97
C LYS A 23 23.01 -7.89 -19.81
N ASN A 24 22.96 -8.25 -21.09
CA ASN A 24 21.85 -7.93 -22.00
C ASN A 24 20.59 -8.74 -21.69
N LYS A 25 20.72 -10.02 -21.32
CA LYS A 25 19.58 -10.82 -20.81
C LYS A 25 18.95 -10.19 -19.57
N LYS A 26 19.74 -9.68 -18.62
CA LYS A 26 19.24 -8.98 -17.41
C LYS A 26 18.52 -7.66 -17.72
N ARG A 27 18.98 -6.89 -18.72
CA ARG A 27 18.35 -5.61 -19.14
C ARG A 27 17.01 -5.81 -19.87
N ASN A 28 16.82 -6.95 -20.54
CA ASN A 28 15.56 -7.26 -21.21
C ASN A 28 14.43 -7.66 -20.24
N VAL A 29 14.76 -8.20 -19.05
CA VAL A 29 13.75 -8.49 -18.00
C VAL A 29 13.19 -7.20 -17.38
N SER A 30 13.98 -6.12 -17.32
CA SER A 30 13.52 -4.84 -16.77
C SER A 30 12.56 -4.05 -17.67
N ARG A 31 12.50 -4.32 -18.98
CA ARG A 31 11.68 -3.57 -19.94
C ARG A 31 10.23 -4.08 -20.07
N LEU A 32 9.93 -5.27 -19.55
CA LEU A 32 8.58 -5.88 -19.53
C LEU A 32 7.92 -5.83 -18.15
N GLY A 33 8.37 -4.94 -17.26
CA GLY A 33 7.82 -4.84 -15.89
C GLY A 33 8.51 -5.82 -14.94
N GLY A 34 9.77 -5.53 -14.61
CA GLY A 34 10.53 -6.29 -13.62
C GLY A 34 9.77 -6.41 -12.29
N SER A 35 9.72 -7.65 -11.77
CA SER A 35 9.06 -8.07 -10.52
C SER A 35 7.53 -8.27 -10.58
N GLY A 36 7.00 -8.80 -11.69
CA GLY A 36 5.70 -9.47 -11.67
C GLY A 36 5.71 -10.68 -10.72
N ARG A 37 4.62 -10.89 -9.99
CA ARG A 37 4.40 -12.12 -9.20
C ARG A 37 4.63 -13.34 -10.09
N SER A 38 5.29 -14.38 -9.56
CA SER A 38 5.55 -15.60 -10.34
C SER A 38 4.23 -16.19 -10.87
N LEU A 39 4.30 -16.89 -11.99
CA LEU A 39 3.13 -17.52 -12.63
C LEU A 39 2.33 -18.38 -11.61
N ASN A 40 3.04 -19.09 -10.73
CA ASN A 40 2.45 -19.87 -9.65
C ASN A 40 1.67 -18.99 -8.65
N VAL A 41 2.19 -17.81 -8.31
CA VAL A 41 1.48 -16.87 -7.41
C VAL A 41 0.28 -16.24 -8.11
N PHE A 42 0.33 -16.03 -9.42
CA PHE A 42 -0.81 -15.53 -10.20
C PHE A 42 -1.90 -16.59 -10.34
N ALA A 43 -1.54 -17.84 -10.67
CA ALA A 43 -2.45 -18.98 -10.75
C ALA A 43 -3.08 -19.29 -9.38
N ASN A 44 -2.28 -19.24 -8.31
CA ASN A 44 -2.75 -19.51 -6.94
C ASN A 44 -3.42 -18.31 -6.26
N ALA A 45 -3.51 -17.14 -6.91
CA ALA A 45 -4.18 -15.97 -6.35
C ALA A 45 -5.69 -16.20 -6.13
N LYS A 46 -6.29 -17.16 -6.86
CA LYS A 46 -7.71 -17.51 -6.76
C LYS A 46 -7.96 -18.85 -6.04
N SER A 47 -6.95 -19.71 -5.87
CA SER A 47 -7.10 -21.06 -5.31
C SER A 47 -6.77 -21.19 -3.83
N ASN A 48 -6.09 -20.20 -3.23
CA ASN A 48 -5.88 -20.19 -1.79
C ASN A 48 -7.21 -19.88 -1.10
N ASN A 49 -7.74 -20.89 -0.40
CA ASN A 49 -8.96 -20.78 0.37
C ASN A 49 -8.86 -19.60 1.33
N ASN A 50 -9.87 -18.74 1.25
CA ASN A 50 -9.81 -17.33 1.51
C ASN A 50 -9.84 -17.04 3.02
N GLN A 51 -8.73 -17.21 3.74
CA GLN A 51 -8.58 -16.66 5.09
C GLN A 51 -8.24 -15.16 5.00
N TYR A 52 -9.13 -14.37 4.40
CA TYR A 52 -9.02 -12.92 4.41
C TYR A 52 -9.22 -12.41 5.83
N ASN A 53 -8.11 -12.29 6.57
CA ASN A 53 -8.10 -11.67 7.89
C ASN A 53 -7.61 -10.22 7.78
N PRO A 54 -8.53 -9.23 7.83
CA PRO A 54 -8.17 -7.82 7.66
C PRO A 54 -7.21 -7.32 8.76
N ALA A 55 -7.23 -7.93 9.96
CA ALA A 55 -6.34 -7.54 11.06
C ALA A 55 -4.88 -7.93 10.76
N LEU A 56 -4.65 -9.12 10.21
CA LEU A 56 -3.30 -9.57 9.83
C LEU A 56 -2.73 -8.74 8.67
N ILE A 57 -3.57 -8.45 7.67
CA ILE A 57 -3.19 -7.61 6.54
C ILE A 57 -2.83 -6.19 7.02
N LYS A 58 -3.65 -5.62 7.92
CA LYS A 58 -3.36 -4.30 8.52
C LYS A 58 -2.05 -4.32 9.29
N LYS A 59 -1.81 -5.33 10.14
CA LYS A 59 -0.55 -5.48 10.89
C LYS A 59 0.67 -5.55 9.96
N GLN A 60 0.60 -6.34 8.90
CA GLN A 60 1.70 -6.46 7.93
C GLN A 60 1.99 -5.14 7.19
N ARG A 61 0.93 -4.41 6.80
CA ARG A 61 1.06 -3.09 6.15
C ARG A 61 1.71 -2.07 7.09
N GLU A 62 1.28 -2.02 8.34
CA GLU A 62 1.85 -1.11 9.35
C GLU A 62 3.32 -1.42 9.63
N LEU A 63 3.69 -2.70 9.80
CA LEU A 63 5.10 -3.10 9.98
C LEU A 63 5.97 -2.65 8.81
N TYR A 64 5.49 -2.83 7.58
CA TYR A 64 6.21 -2.41 6.39
C TYR A 64 6.35 -0.88 6.30
N LYS A 65 5.29 -0.14 6.62
CA LYS A 65 5.30 1.33 6.66
C LYS A 65 6.28 1.84 7.72
N ASN A 66 6.29 1.22 8.90
CA ASN A 66 7.21 1.58 9.98
C ASN A 66 8.66 1.30 9.61
N ALA A 67 8.96 0.13 9.04
CA ALA A 67 10.29 -0.19 8.55
C ALA A 67 10.79 0.82 7.49
N LYS A 68 9.91 1.26 6.58
CA LYS A 68 10.24 2.32 5.61
C LYS A 68 10.58 3.64 6.30
N ASN A 69 9.78 4.04 7.27
CA ASN A 69 10.00 5.30 7.99
C ASN A 69 11.30 5.26 8.80
N VAL A 70 11.59 4.15 9.50
CA VAL A 70 12.85 3.95 10.22
C VAL A 70 14.04 4.01 9.26
N ASN A 71 13.96 3.33 8.11
CA ASN A 71 15.03 3.37 7.11
C ASN A 71 15.21 4.76 6.49
N LYS A 72 14.12 5.50 6.27
CA LYS A 72 14.16 6.89 5.80
C LYS A 72 14.85 7.78 6.82
N TYR A 73 14.49 7.66 8.10
CA TYR A 73 15.10 8.40 9.20
C TYR A 73 16.59 8.06 9.37
N LYS A 74 16.96 6.77 9.37
CA LYS A 74 18.36 6.33 9.40
C LYS A 74 19.18 6.90 8.24
N LYS A 75 18.62 6.94 7.03
CA LYS A 75 19.28 7.56 5.85
C LYS A 75 19.44 9.08 6.02
N MET A 76 18.45 9.75 6.60
CA MET A 76 18.51 11.18 6.89
C MET A 76 19.59 11.48 7.93
N LEU A 77 19.64 10.74 9.05
CA LEU A 77 20.69 10.86 10.06
C LEU A 77 22.08 10.64 9.47
N LYS A 78 22.25 9.63 8.62
CA LYS A 78 23.53 9.42 7.92
C LYS A 78 23.94 10.62 7.09
N ARG A 79 23.00 11.29 6.41
CA ARG A 79 23.28 12.50 5.63
C ARG A 79 23.65 13.69 6.53
N GLN A 80 22.96 13.87 7.65
CA GLN A 80 23.29 14.91 8.61
C GLN A 80 24.67 14.68 9.24
N ASN A 81 25.00 13.45 9.63
CA ASN A 81 26.32 13.14 10.17
C ASN A 81 27.44 13.36 9.14
N LEU A 82 27.19 13.02 7.87
CA LEU A 82 28.14 13.32 6.78
C LEU A 82 28.31 14.84 6.59
N GLN A 83 27.24 15.62 6.65
CA GLN A 83 27.32 17.09 6.57
C GLN A 83 28.07 17.67 7.77
N ASN A 84 27.87 17.13 8.98
CA ASN A 84 28.59 17.56 10.18
C ASN A 84 30.09 17.16 10.12
N GLU A 85 30.44 16.03 9.53
CA GLU A 85 31.84 15.63 9.29
C GLU A 85 32.51 16.52 8.22
N GLU A 86 31.78 16.88 7.17
CA GLU A 86 32.25 17.79 6.11
C GLU A 86 32.42 19.23 6.63
N GLU A 87 31.54 19.67 7.55
CA GLU A 87 31.64 20.97 8.24
C GLU A 87 32.78 21.00 9.29
N LEU A 88 33.10 19.86 9.90
CA LEU A 88 34.29 19.70 10.77
C LEU A 88 35.61 19.69 9.98
N MET A 89 35.59 19.36 8.68
CA MET A 89 36.77 19.44 7.80
C MET A 89 37.08 20.86 7.27
N LEU A 90 36.23 21.87 7.56
CA LEU A 90 36.50 23.29 7.29
C LEU A 90 37.25 24.00 8.43
N GLN A 91 37.63 23.28 9.50
CA GLN A 91 38.55 23.78 10.52
C GLN A 91 40.00 23.52 10.09
N PRO A 92 40.90 24.52 10.08
CA PRO A 92 42.27 24.32 9.65
C PRO A 92 43.03 23.59 10.77
N LYS A 93 43.45 22.35 10.51
CA LYS A 93 44.56 21.74 11.26
C LYS A 93 45.51 20.95 10.34
N PRO A 94 46.78 20.85 10.74
CA PRO A 94 47.92 20.82 9.84
C PRO A 94 48.22 19.45 9.23
N GLN A 95 48.98 19.56 8.15
CA GLN A 95 49.56 18.58 7.23
C GLN A 95 49.94 17.19 7.78
N ASN A 96 50.08 16.26 6.82
CA ASN A 96 50.46 14.83 6.84
C ASN A 96 49.22 13.91 6.83
N VAL A 97 48.97 13.00 5.87
CA VAL A 97 49.86 12.18 5.02
C VAL A 97 49.07 11.62 3.81
N ASP A 98 49.77 11.50 2.68
CA ASP A 98 49.58 10.73 1.43
C ASP A 98 48.31 9.90 1.17
N LEU A 99 47.63 10.17 0.05
CA LEU A 99 47.13 9.12 -0.87
C LEU A 99 47.08 9.62 -2.32
N SER A 100 47.69 8.81 -3.18
CA SER A 100 48.06 9.00 -4.58
C SER A 100 46.91 9.15 -5.58
N GLU A 101 47.05 10.17 -6.44
CA GLU A 101 46.86 10.22 -7.89
C GLU A 101 46.00 9.14 -8.58
N ASN A 102 44.90 9.57 -9.19
CA ASN A 102 44.64 9.35 -10.62
C ASN A 102 43.58 10.34 -11.12
N LEU A 103 44.08 11.49 -11.58
CA LEU A 103 43.40 12.36 -12.54
C LEU A 103 43.31 11.61 -13.87
N ASN A 104 42.11 11.48 -14.43
CA ASN A 104 41.96 11.35 -15.86
C ASN A 104 40.96 12.40 -16.33
N GLU A 105 41.54 13.43 -16.92
CA GLU A 105 40.92 14.45 -17.72
C GLU A 105 40.29 13.81 -18.96
N THR A 106 39.08 14.22 -19.30
CA THR A 106 38.66 14.25 -20.70
C THR A 106 37.80 15.48 -20.88
N GLU A 107 38.45 16.53 -21.39
CA GLU A 107 37.81 17.69 -21.99
C GLU A 107 36.88 17.28 -23.14
N GLY A 108 35.91 18.15 -23.42
CA GLY A 108 35.14 18.15 -24.66
C GLY A 108 33.66 17.87 -24.45
N ASP A 109 32.86 18.90 -24.13
CA ASP A 109 32.26 19.71 -25.19
C ASP A 109 31.40 20.81 -24.55
N LYS A 110 31.85 22.05 -24.70
CA LYS A 110 31.01 23.23 -24.52
C LYS A 110 30.20 23.33 -25.79
N ASP A 111 28.87 23.23 -25.73
CA ASP A 111 28.01 24.25 -26.35
C ASP A 111 26.50 23.97 -26.23
N LYS A 112 25.78 25.09 -26.33
CA LYS A 112 24.34 25.27 -26.63
C LYS A 112 23.38 25.22 -25.44
N ASN A 113 23.37 26.40 -24.81
CA ASN A 113 22.25 27.07 -24.18
C ASN A 113 20.91 26.83 -24.92
N GLU A 114 20.21 25.73 -24.60
CA GLU A 114 18.80 25.58 -24.92
C GLU A 114 17.99 26.51 -24.01
N ARG A 115 17.48 27.57 -24.62
CA ARG A 115 16.48 28.49 -24.08
C ARG A 115 15.37 27.69 -23.40
N ARG A 116 15.43 27.59 -22.07
CA ARG A 116 14.35 27.03 -21.25
C ARG A 116 13.13 27.94 -21.43
N LYS A 117 12.18 27.54 -22.27
CA LYS A 117 10.86 28.19 -22.32
C LYS A 117 10.30 28.21 -20.89
N PRO A 118 9.85 29.36 -20.36
CA PRO A 118 9.18 29.35 -19.07
C PRO A 118 7.95 28.46 -19.20
N ARG A 119 7.90 27.40 -18.39
CA ARG A 119 6.71 26.54 -18.31
C ARG A 119 5.55 27.45 -17.90
N LYS A 120 4.52 27.55 -18.75
CA LYS A 120 3.29 28.27 -18.45
C LYS A 120 2.77 27.77 -17.10
N LYS A 121 2.56 28.68 -16.14
CA LYS A 121 2.08 28.39 -14.79
C LYS A 121 0.55 28.24 -14.77
N ASP A 122 -0.04 27.69 -15.83
CA ASP A 122 -1.48 27.81 -16.05
C ASP A 122 -2.29 26.65 -15.43
N SER A 123 -1.71 25.84 -14.55
CA SER A 123 -2.48 24.77 -13.87
C SER A 123 -2.02 24.41 -12.45
N ALA A 124 -1.33 25.32 -11.76
CA ALA A 124 -1.03 25.10 -10.35
C ALA A 124 -2.18 25.67 -9.51
N PHE A 125 -3.22 24.87 -9.27
CA PHE A 125 -4.06 25.10 -8.09
C PHE A 125 -3.14 25.33 -6.90
N SER A 126 -3.40 26.36 -6.10
CA SER A 126 -2.57 26.64 -4.92
C SER A 126 -2.53 25.36 -4.08
N LEU A 127 -1.36 25.00 -3.56
CA LEU A 127 -1.20 23.81 -2.70
C LEU A 127 -2.24 23.80 -1.56
N GLU A 128 -2.62 24.99 -1.11
CA GLU A 128 -3.65 25.24 -0.12
C GLU A 128 -5.07 24.88 -0.61
N GLU A 129 -5.41 25.19 -1.87
CA GLU A 129 -6.71 24.85 -2.46
C GLU A 129 -6.89 23.34 -2.62
N LEU A 130 -5.82 22.64 -3.04
CA LEU A 130 -5.84 21.17 -3.11
C LEU A 130 -6.02 20.54 -1.73
N TYR A 131 -5.45 21.14 -0.70
CA TYR A 131 -5.59 20.68 0.67
C TYR A 131 -7.01 20.91 1.21
N LYS A 132 -7.58 22.10 0.98
CA LYS A 132 -8.96 22.44 1.36
C LYS A 132 -9.97 21.50 0.70
N LYS A 133 -9.89 21.33 -0.63
CA LYS A 133 -10.77 20.42 -1.39
C LYS A 133 -10.73 18.99 -0.87
N LYS A 134 -9.53 18.46 -0.61
CA LYS A 134 -9.35 17.09 -0.09
C LYS A 134 -9.94 16.89 1.31
N HIS A 135 -9.85 17.90 2.18
CA HIS A 135 -10.46 17.85 3.51
C HIS A 135 -11.99 17.93 3.42
N GLU A 136 -12.52 18.83 2.59
CA GLU A 136 -13.96 18.95 2.38
C GLU A 136 -14.59 17.65 1.84
N GLU A 137 -13.96 17.02 0.85
CA GLU A 137 -14.42 15.72 0.32
C GLU A 137 -14.42 14.62 1.39
N LYS A 138 -13.37 14.59 2.22
CA LYS A 138 -13.24 13.58 3.28
C LYS A 138 -14.25 13.79 4.41
N GLU A 139 -14.55 15.03 4.77
CA GLU A 139 -15.58 15.34 5.77
C GLU A 139 -16.98 15.02 5.23
N LYS A 140 -17.26 15.29 3.95
CA LYS A 140 -18.52 14.86 3.31
C LYS A 140 -18.68 13.34 3.32
N GLU A 141 -17.64 12.59 2.96
CA GLU A 141 -17.64 11.12 2.98
C GLU A 141 -17.87 10.57 4.42
N ARG A 142 -17.34 11.26 5.44
CA ARG A 142 -17.60 10.91 6.85
C ARG A 142 -19.06 11.13 7.21
N MET A 143 -19.61 12.28 6.86
CA MET A 143 -21.01 12.62 7.14
C MET A 143 -21.98 11.64 6.47
N GLU A 144 -21.76 11.28 5.21
CA GLU A 144 -22.58 10.30 4.50
C GLU A 144 -22.52 8.91 5.15
N ARG A 145 -21.32 8.47 5.53
CA ARG A 145 -21.14 7.19 6.25
C ARG A 145 -21.82 7.20 7.61
N GLU A 146 -21.70 8.28 8.34
CA GLU A 146 -22.35 8.43 9.65
C GLU A 146 -23.87 8.44 9.53
N ALA A 147 -24.43 9.08 8.48
CA ALA A 147 -25.85 9.05 8.20
C ALA A 147 -26.35 7.62 7.94
N ILE A 148 -25.70 6.89 7.04
CA ILE A 148 -26.04 5.49 6.73
C ILE A 148 -25.91 4.61 7.98
N PHE A 149 -24.87 4.83 8.78
CA PHE A 149 -24.67 4.07 10.00
C PHE A 149 -25.75 4.35 11.06
N LYS A 150 -26.15 5.62 11.23
CA LYS A 150 -27.23 6.02 12.14
C LYS A 150 -28.56 5.41 11.71
N GLU A 151 -28.91 5.50 10.42
CA GLU A 151 -30.14 4.90 9.90
C GLU A 151 -30.16 3.38 10.13
N LYS A 152 -29.08 2.68 9.81
CA LYS A 152 -28.96 1.24 10.05
C LYS A 152 -29.04 0.89 11.54
N LYS A 153 -28.48 1.73 12.41
CA LYS A 153 -28.55 1.54 13.86
C LYS A 153 -29.99 1.70 14.36
N GLU A 154 -30.69 2.74 13.90
CA GLU A 154 -32.09 2.98 14.26
C GLU A 154 -33.01 1.85 13.79
N GLN A 155 -32.82 1.34 12.57
CA GLN A 155 -33.57 0.19 12.07
C GLN A 155 -33.34 -1.06 12.92
N ARG A 156 -32.09 -1.31 13.34
CA ARG A 156 -31.75 -2.43 14.24
C ARG A 156 -32.40 -2.27 15.61
N GLU A 157 -32.36 -1.07 16.17
CA GLU A 157 -32.96 -0.77 17.47
C GLU A 157 -34.48 -0.94 17.45
N LYS A 158 -35.15 -0.46 16.38
CA LYS A 158 -36.59 -0.69 16.16
C LYS A 158 -36.93 -2.18 16.06
N ALA A 159 -36.14 -2.96 15.32
CA ALA A 159 -36.33 -4.40 15.22
C ALA A 159 -36.08 -5.12 16.55
N GLU A 160 -35.06 -4.70 17.31
CA GLU A 160 -34.76 -5.26 18.62
C GLU A 160 -35.84 -4.91 19.65
N ALA A 161 -36.36 -3.68 19.64
CA ALA A 161 -37.47 -3.25 20.48
C ALA A 161 -38.71 -4.11 20.21
N ARG A 162 -39.08 -4.31 18.94
CA ARG A 162 -40.18 -5.22 18.55
C ARG A 162 -39.95 -6.65 19.03
N ARG A 163 -38.73 -7.16 18.90
CA ARG A 163 -38.38 -8.50 19.39
C ARG A 163 -38.50 -8.60 20.91
N LYS A 164 -38.08 -7.56 21.65
CA LYS A 164 -38.18 -7.52 23.12
C LYS A 164 -39.62 -7.48 23.58
N THR A 165 -40.46 -6.64 22.98
CA THR A 165 -41.89 -6.55 23.35
C THR A 165 -42.62 -7.86 23.07
N LEU A 166 -42.39 -8.46 21.91
CA LEU A 166 -42.94 -9.78 21.58
C LEU A 166 -42.45 -10.84 22.57
N ARG A 167 -41.15 -10.85 22.87
CA ARG A 167 -40.56 -11.79 23.84
C ARG A 167 -41.23 -11.63 25.21
N GLU A 168 -41.39 -10.41 25.70
CA GLU A 168 -42.04 -10.12 26.98
C GLU A 168 -43.47 -10.65 27.01
N GLN A 169 -44.25 -10.42 25.95
CA GLN A 169 -45.61 -10.95 25.82
C GLN A 169 -45.63 -12.49 25.86
N MET A 170 -44.69 -13.16 25.19
CA MET A 170 -44.59 -14.63 25.18
C MET A 170 -44.24 -15.24 26.53
N PHE A 171 -43.53 -14.50 27.38
CA PHE A 171 -43.15 -14.93 28.73
C PHE A 171 -44.22 -14.63 29.79
N LYS A 172 -45.30 -13.91 29.45
CA LYS A 172 -46.41 -13.69 30.38
C LYS A 172 -47.06 -15.03 30.75
N LYS A 173 -47.32 -15.22 32.04
CA LYS A 173 -47.92 -16.43 32.62
C LYS A 173 -49.24 -16.10 33.30
N THR A 174 -50.15 -17.05 33.30
CA THR A 174 -51.40 -17.05 34.06
C THR A 174 -51.09 -17.34 35.54
N ARG A 175 -52.11 -17.21 36.40
CA ARG A 175 -52.00 -17.49 37.85
C ARG A 175 -51.43 -18.89 38.17
N LYS A 176 -51.68 -19.88 37.31
CA LYS A 176 -51.19 -21.26 37.45
C LYS A 176 -49.80 -21.48 36.83
N GLY A 177 -49.12 -20.43 36.37
CA GLY A 177 -47.80 -20.50 35.76
C GLY A 177 -47.78 -20.94 34.29
N GLN A 178 -48.94 -21.30 33.72
CA GLN A 178 -49.06 -21.59 32.30
C GLN A 178 -48.90 -20.30 31.49
N PRO A 179 -48.30 -20.35 30.31
CA PRO A 179 -48.17 -19.19 29.44
C PRO A 179 -49.54 -18.66 28.97
N VAL A 180 -49.66 -17.34 28.86
CA VAL A 180 -50.90 -16.70 28.44
C VAL A 180 -51.15 -17.00 26.96
N MET A 181 -52.19 -17.78 26.66
CA MET A 181 -52.47 -18.27 25.30
C MET A 181 -52.85 -17.16 24.32
N LYS A 182 -53.45 -16.05 24.79
CA LYS A 182 -53.81 -14.89 23.95
C LYS A 182 -52.64 -14.44 23.07
N TYR A 183 -51.51 -14.11 23.68
CA TYR A 183 -50.34 -13.59 22.96
C TYR A 183 -49.72 -14.63 22.03
N ARG A 184 -49.74 -15.91 22.42
CA ARG A 184 -49.20 -17.00 21.58
C ARG A 184 -50.03 -17.23 20.34
N ILE A 185 -51.36 -17.24 20.49
CA ILE A 185 -52.27 -17.40 19.35
C ILE A 185 -52.12 -16.21 18.41
N GLU A 186 -52.07 -14.98 18.93
CA GLU A 186 -51.82 -13.77 18.12
C GLU A 186 -50.54 -13.89 17.28
N HIS A 187 -49.42 -14.33 17.88
CA HIS A 187 -48.17 -14.50 17.15
C HIS A 187 -48.21 -15.64 16.12
N LEU A 188 -48.85 -16.76 16.43
CA LEU A 188 -49.04 -17.85 15.46
C LEU A 188 -49.85 -17.37 14.25
N LEU A 189 -50.93 -16.62 14.49
CA LEU A 189 -51.75 -16.03 13.42
C LEU A 189 -50.96 -15.02 12.59
N GLU A 190 -50.19 -14.13 13.23
CA GLU A 190 -49.32 -13.16 12.55
C GLU A 190 -48.26 -13.88 11.68
N THR A 191 -47.66 -14.95 12.20
CA THR A 191 -46.66 -15.74 11.47
C THR A 191 -47.27 -16.45 10.26
N ILE A 192 -48.48 -17.01 10.41
CA ILE A 192 -49.21 -17.65 9.31
C ILE A 192 -49.57 -16.60 8.25
N GLN A 193 -50.14 -15.46 8.64
CA GLN A 193 -50.51 -14.38 7.71
C GLN A 193 -49.29 -13.81 6.98
N GLY A 194 -48.19 -13.55 7.70
CA GLY A 194 -46.94 -13.08 7.11
C GLY A 194 -46.30 -14.11 6.18
N SER A 195 -46.45 -15.41 6.46
CA SER A 195 -45.98 -16.48 5.55
C SER A 195 -46.88 -16.68 4.33
N ALA A 196 -48.19 -16.43 4.47
CA ALA A 196 -49.17 -16.58 3.39
C ALA A 196 -49.13 -15.38 2.42
N GLY A 197 -48.89 -14.16 2.93
CA GLY A 197 -48.77 -12.95 2.10
C GLY A 197 -47.48 -12.85 1.27
N ASN A 198 -46.48 -13.70 1.53
CA ASN A 198 -45.24 -13.76 0.74
C ASN A 198 -45.28 -14.82 -0.38
N LYS A 199 -46.44 -15.44 -0.64
CA LYS A 199 -46.64 -16.45 -1.69
C LYS A 199 -47.37 -15.94 -2.94
N SER A 200 -47.49 -14.63 -3.12
CA SER A 200 -48.05 -13.99 -4.32
C SER A 200 -47.00 -13.22 -5.09
#